data_AF-A0A2A4YYX0-F1
#
_entry.id   AF-A0A2A4YYX0-F1
#
_cell.length_a   1.000
_cell.length_b   1.000
_cell.length_c   1.000
_cell.angle_alpha   90.00
_cell.angle_beta   90.00
_cell.angle_gamma   90.00
#
_symmetry.space_group_name_H-M   'P 1'
#
loop_
_entity.id
_entity.type
_entity.pdbx_description
1 polymer ?
#
loop_
_entity_poly.entity_id
_entity_poly.type
_entity_poly.pdbx_seq_one_letter_code
_entity_poly.pdbx_strand_id
1 'polypeptide(L)'
;MAYNISDELRHSFGLASLQREASKILTAKEWKDFQAIQKKYTDIGRSEHRIYELEYTTRVEVAKKRLINKAGSKTKTFNHPWARNDRFDKAAINRQAHRHVRNQHMQLMSHLDAQKYNETKSLMDSSKSRRALKEKPKRDFNRAADRRKNIDRRQSQTHKRSR
;
A
#
# COMPACT_ATOMS: atom_id res chain seq x y z
N MET A 1 -2.32 11.77 -15.15
CA MET A 1 -1.56 10.77 -14.38
C MET A 1 -2.10 9.40 -14.75
N ALA A 2 -1.53 8.77 -15.78
CA ALA A 2 -1.83 7.38 -16.09
C ALA A 2 -1.07 6.53 -15.07
N TYR A 3 -1.76 5.69 -14.31
CA TYR A 3 -1.10 4.70 -13.47
C TYR A 3 -0.32 3.75 -14.39
N ASN A 4 0.95 3.55 -14.09
CA ASN A 4 1.79 2.63 -14.84
C ASN A 4 1.29 1.20 -14.53
N ILE A 5 0.97 0.41 -15.56
CA ILE A 5 0.43 -0.95 -15.41
C ILE A 5 1.34 -1.80 -14.50
N SER A 6 2.65 -1.54 -14.53
CA SER A 6 3.62 -2.17 -13.64
C SER A 6 3.35 -1.96 -12.15
N ASP A 7 2.85 -0.78 -11.77
CA ASP A 7 2.61 -0.43 -10.36
C ASP A 7 1.31 -1.07 -9.85
N GLU A 8 0.26 -1.12 -10.68
CA GLU A 8 -0.96 -1.88 -10.40
C GLU A 8 -0.69 -3.38 -10.27
N LEU A 9 0.13 -3.93 -11.16
CA LEU A 9 0.55 -5.33 -11.07
C LEU A 9 1.37 -5.57 -9.80
N ARG A 10 2.33 -4.71 -9.46
CA ARG A 10 3.11 -4.84 -8.22
C ARG A 10 2.24 -4.76 -6.97
N HIS A 11 1.24 -3.89 -6.95
CA HIS A 11 0.33 -3.78 -5.81
C HIS A 11 -0.59 -5.00 -5.68
N SER A 12 -1.20 -5.45 -6.77
CA SER A 12 -2.10 -6.62 -6.75
C SER A 12 -1.36 -7.91 -6.42
N PHE A 13 -0.23 -8.18 -7.08
CA PHE A 13 0.61 -9.34 -6.76
C PHE A 13 1.25 -9.22 -5.38
N GLY A 14 1.66 -8.02 -4.96
CA GLY A 14 2.24 -7.77 -3.64
C GLY A 14 1.26 -8.06 -2.51
N LEU A 15 -0.01 -7.67 -2.65
CA LEU A 15 -1.03 -7.97 -1.64
C LEU A 15 -1.30 -9.48 -1.59
N ALA A 16 -1.44 -10.14 -2.74
CA ALA A 16 -1.66 -11.59 -2.79
C ALA A 16 -0.46 -12.38 -2.22
N SER A 17 0.78 -11.94 -2.49
CA SER A 17 1.98 -12.56 -1.92
C SER A 17 2.03 -12.37 -0.41
N LEU A 18 1.69 -11.17 0.09
CA LEU A 18 1.58 -10.88 1.53
C LEU A 18 0.56 -11.77 2.21
N GLN A 19 -0.61 -11.99 1.61
CA GLN A 19 -1.62 -12.90 2.16
C GLN A 19 -1.10 -14.34 2.27
N ARG A 20 -0.37 -14.81 1.25
CA ARG A 20 0.24 -16.14 1.25
C ARG A 20 1.39 -16.28 2.24
N GLU A 21 2.18 -15.23 2.45
CA GLU A 21 3.23 -15.23 3.47
C GLU A 21 2.64 -15.15 4.89
N ALA A 22 1.61 -14.33 5.07
CA ALA A 22 0.90 -14.17 6.33
C ALA A 22 0.36 -15.52 6.85
N SER A 23 -0.21 -16.35 5.97
CA SER A 23 -0.73 -17.67 6.37
C SER A 23 0.35 -18.63 6.88
N LYS A 24 1.62 -18.42 6.51
CA LYS A 24 2.76 -19.24 6.97
C LYS A 24 3.44 -18.67 8.21
N ILE A 25 3.47 -17.35 8.34
CA ILE A 25 4.32 -16.63 9.31
C ILE A 25 3.52 -16.17 10.54
N LEU A 26 2.20 -16.07 10.48
CA LEU A 26 1.44 -15.56 11.62
C LEU A 26 1.12 -16.67 12.63
N THR A 27 1.16 -16.33 13.91
CA THR A 27 0.59 -17.15 14.99
C THR A 27 -0.93 -16.98 15.05
N ALA A 28 -1.64 -17.83 15.80
CA ALA A 28 -3.11 -17.77 15.87
C ALA A 28 -3.67 -16.41 16.31
N LYS A 29 -2.99 -15.72 17.25
CA LYS A 29 -3.36 -14.36 17.68
C LYS A 29 -3.17 -13.35 16.56
N GLU A 30 -2.01 -13.35 15.93
CA GLU A 30 -1.68 -12.41 14.85
C GLU A 30 -2.53 -12.67 13.59
N TRP A 31 -2.95 -13.90 13.37
CA TRP A 31 -3.89 -14.26 12.33
C TRP A 31 -5.27 -13.61 12.55
N LYS A 32 -5.74 -13.54 13.80
CA LYS A 32 -6.97 -12.82 14.15
C LYS A 32 -6.83 -11.32 13.89
N ASP A 33 -5.67 -10.74 14.22
CA ASP A 33 -5.38 -9.33 13.93
C ASP A 33 -5.36 -9.07 12.41
N PHE A 34 -4.75 -9.96 11.64
CA PHE A 34 -4.76 -9.92 10.18
C PHE A 34 -6.18 -9.99 9.59
N GLN A 35 -7.01 -10.91 10.09
CA GLN A 35 -8.42 -11.02 9.67
C GLN A 35 -9.22 -9.75 10.01
N ALA A 36 -8.94 -9.12 11.16
CA ALA A 36 -9.57 -7.87 11.54
C ALA A 36 -9.21 -6.73 10.58
N ILE A 37 -7.94 -6.61 10.19
CA ILE A 37 -7.48 -5.65 9.17
C ILE A 37 -8.21 -5.92 7.84
N GLN A 38 -8.25 -7.17 7.39
CA GLN A 38 -8.91 -7.53 6.14
C GLN A 38 -10.41 -7.20 6.16
N LYS A 39 -11.09 -7.50 7.27
CA LYS A 39 -12.51 -7.19 7.45
C LYS A 39 -12.75 -5.67 7.43
N LYS A 40 -11.99 -4.91 8.22
CA LYS A 40 -12.06 -3.44 8.30
C LYS A 40 -12.04 -2.80 6.91
N TYR A 41 -11.03 -3.10 6.09
CA TYR A 41 -10.92 -2.50 4.76
C TYR A 41 -11.95 -3.03 3.76
N THR A 42 -12.41 -4.27 3.92
CA THR A 42 -13.51 -4.80 3.10
C THR A 42 -14.82 -4.07 3.40
N ASP A 43 -15.11 -3.83 4.68
CA ASP A 43 -16.32 -3.13 5.11
C ASP A 43 -16.30 -1.66 4.67
N ILE A 44 -15.17 -0.97 4.85
CA ILE A 44 -14.98 0.42 4.36
C ILE A 44 -15.12 0.47 2.84
N GLY A 45 -14.50 -0.47 2.12
CA GLY A 45 -14.60 -0.51 0.66
C GLY A 45 -16.03 -0.73 0.17
N ARG A 46 -16.78 -1.63 0.82
CA ARG A 46 -18.21 -1.84 0.53
C ARG A 46 -19.05 -0.62 0.82
N SER A 47 -18.83 0.05 1.96
CA SER A 47 -19.57 1.26 2.29
C SER A 47 -19.28 2.39 1.30
N GLU A 48 -18.02 2.59 0.92
CA GLU A 48 -17.65 3.63 -0.05
C GLU A 48 -18.22 3.31 -1.43
N HIS A 49 -18.17 2.04 -1.87
CA HIS A 49 -18.76 1.64 -3.15
C HIS A 49 -20.28 1.87 -3.16
N ARG A 50 -20.98 1.54 -2.07
CA ARG A 50 -22.41 1.80 -1.94
C ARG A 50 -22.73 3.30 -1.98
N ILE A 51 -21.98 4.13 -1.26
CA ILE A 51 -22.15 5.58 -1.29
C ILE A 51 -21.87 6.12 -2.69
N TYR A 52 -20.82 5.61 -3.36
CA TYR A 52 -20.49 5.96 -4.73
C TYR A 52 -21.64 5.69 -5.69
N GLU A 53 -22.27 4.51 -5.61
CA GLU A 53 -23.42 4.16 -6.45
C GLU A 53 -24.63 5.05 -6.17
N LEU A 54 -24.96 5.26 -4.90
CA LEU A 54 -26.11 6.08 -4.48
C LEU A 54 -25.97 7.54 -4.89
N GLU A 55 -24.78 8.11 -4.74
CA GLU A 55 -24.51 9.53 -4.98
C GLU A 55 -23.93 9.80 -6.38
N TYR A 56 -23.82 8.79 -7.24
CA TYR A 56 -23.08 8.90 -8.51
C TYR A 56 -23.59 10.08 -9.36
N THR A 57 -24.90 10.17 -9.53
CA THR A 57 -25.56 11.21 -10.32
C THR A 57 -25.29 12.59 -9.75
N THR A 58 -25.49 12.77 -8.44
CA THR A 58 -25.23 14.02 -7.71
C THR A 58 -23.77 14.45 -7.82
N ARG A 59 -22.82 13.51 -7.68
CA ARG A 59 -21.37 13.77 -7.84
C ARG A 59 -21.04 14.22 -9.27
N VAL A 60 -21.66 13.62 -10.28
CA VAL A 60 -21.49 14.02 -11.68
C VAL A 60 -22.05 15.42 -11.93
N GLU A 61 -23.21 15.76 -11.38
CA GLU A 61 -23.78 17.10 -11.50
C GLU A 61 -22.88 18.17 -10.87
N VAL A 62 -22.34 17.90 -9.69
CA VAL A 62 -21.37 18.79 -9.02
C VAL A 62 -20.10 18.95 -9.87
N ALA A 63 -19.57 17.85 -10.40
CA ALA A 63 -18.41 17.88 -11.29
C ALA A 63 -18.69 18.69 -12.57
N LYS A 64 -19.88 18.54 -13.15
CA LYS A 64 -20.35 19.29 -14.31
C LYS A 64 -20.43 20.79 -14.01
N LYS A 65 -21.04 21.19 -12.89
CA LYS A 65 -21.10 22.60 -12.45
C LYS A 65 -19.69 23.20 -12.31
N ARG A 66 -18.75 22.45 -11.72
CA ARG A 66 -17.34 22.88 -11.60
C ARG A 66 -16.67 23.08 -12.97
N LEU A 67 -16.88 22.17 -13.91
CA LEU A 67 -16.33 22.27 -15.26
C LEU A 67 -16.92 23.46 -16.04
N ILE A 68 -18.23 23.69 -15.91
CA ILE A 68 -18.90 24.86 -16.50
C ILE A 68 -18.33 26.17 -15.93
N ASN A 69 -18.20 26.27 -14.61
CA ASN A 69 -17.61 27.44 -13.96
C ASN A 69 -16.17 27.68 -14.42
N LYS A 70 -15.39 26.59 -14.60
CA LYS A 70 -14.03 26.68 -15.14
C LYS A 70 -14.01 27.15 -16.59
N ALA A 71 -14.89 26.63 -17.45
CA ALA A 71 -14.98 27.02 -18.85
C ALA A 71 -15.41 28.49 -19.03
N GLY A 72 -16.31 28.97 -18.15
CA GLY A 72 -16.78 30.35 -18.11
C GLY A 72 -15.84 31.33 -17.40
N SER A 73 -14.79 30.85 -16.73
CA SER A 73 -13.84 31.72 -16.05
C SER A 73 -13.08 32.62 -17.04
N LYS A 74 -12.96 33.91 -16.70
CA LYS A 74 -12.21 34.88 -17.51
C LYS A 74 -10.72 34.53 -17.42
N THR A 75 -10.14 34.10 -18.52
CA THR A 75 -8.69 33.93 -18.66
C THR A 75 -8.08 35.26 -19.10
N LYS A 76 -6.99 35.72 -18.47
CA LYS A 76 -6.22 36.92 -18.90
C LYS A 76 -5.45 36.69 -20.22
N THR A 77 -5.93 35.80 -21.07
CA THR A 77 -5.34 35.47 -22.37
C THR A 77 -6.13 36.18 -23.46
N PHE A 78 -5.49 37.17 -24.08
CA PHE A 78 -6.06 37.94 -25.18
C PHE A 78 -5.83 37.17 -26.49
N ASN A 79 -6.65 36.14 -26.72
CA ASN A 79 -6.66 35.46 -28.01
C ASN A 79 -7.52 36.25 -28.99
N HIS A 80 -7.07 36.36 -30.24
CA HIS A 80 -7.86 36.97 -31.31
C HIS A 80 -9.20 36.20 -31.49
N PRO A 81 -10.34 36.88 -31.73
CA PRO A 81 -11.66 36.23 -31.78
C PRO A 81 -11.80 34.97 -32.64
N TRP A 82 -11.07 34.85 -33.76
CA TRP A 82 -11.10 33.66 -34.63
C TRP A 82 -10.34 32.45 -34.06
N ALA A 83 -9.40 32.66 -33.13
CA ALA A 83 -8.67 31.61 -32.42
C ALA A 83 -9.36 31.21 -31.09
N ARG A 84 -10.61 31.67 -30.88
CA ARG A 84 -11.40 31.37 -29.68
C ARG A 84 -12.14 30.05 -29.89
N ASN A 85 -11.51 28.95 -29.51
CA ASN A 85 -12.20 27.67 -29.43
C ASN A 85 -13.41 27.77 -28.49
N ASP A 86 -14.55 27.19 -28.89
CA ASP A 86 -15.71 27.09 -28.02
C ASP A 86 -15.35 26.22 -26.81
N ARG A 87 -15.38 26.84 -25.62
CA ARG A 87 -15.06 26.18 -24.34
C ARG A 87 -16.25 25.43 -23.78
N PHE A 88 -17.43 25.54 -24.41
CA PHE A 88 -18.72 25.07 -23.92
C PHE A 88 -19.31 23.92 -24.75
N ASP A 89 -18.52 22.91 -25.08
CA ASP A 89 -19.08 21.64 -25.58
C ASP A 89 -19.76 20.87 -24.43
N LYS A 90 -21.11 20.93 -24.42
CA LYS A 90 -21.97 20.22 -23.45
C LYS A 90 -21.66 18.73 -23.37
N ALA A 91 -21.44 18.07 -24.51
CA ALA A 91 -21.20 16.63 -24.56
C ALA A 91 -19.81 16.29 -24.01
N ALA A 92 -18.79 17.07 -24.35
CA ALA A 92 -17.45 16.92 -23.79
C ALA A 92 -17.43 17.14 -22.27
N ILE A 93 -18.08 18.20 -21.78
CA ILE A 93 -18.18 18.48 -20.34
C ILE A 93 -18.85 17.31 -19.61
N ASN A 94 -19.92 16.74 -20.18
CA ASN A 94 -20.60 15.61 -19.56
C ASN A 94 -19.69 14.38 -19.48
N ARG A 95 -19.05 13.98 -20.58
CA ARG A 95 -18.10 12.85 -20.60
C ARG A 95 -16.96 13.07 -19.61
N GLN A 96 -16.43 14.29 -19.54
CA GLN A 96 -15.35 14.64 -18.63
C GLN A 96 -15.79 14.61 -17.16
N ALA A 97 -17.01 15.04 -16.84
CA ALA A 97 -17.57 14.94 -15.49
C ALA A 97 -17.66 13.48 -15.03
N HIS A 98 -18.23 12.60 -15.85
CA HIS A 98 -18.27 11.16 -15.56
C HIS A 98 -16.87 10.55 -15.37
N ARG A 99 -15.93 10.90 -16.24
CA ARG A 99 -14.53 10.45 -16.12
C ARG A 99 -13.90 10.92 -14.81
N HIS A 100 -14.11 12.18 -14.41
CA HIS A 100 -13.59 12.70 -13.14
C HIS A 100 -14.12 11.93 -11.94
N VAL A 101 -15.44 11.71 -11.87
CA VAL A 101 -16.07 10.99 -10.75
C VAL A 101 -15.57 9.54 -10.68
N ARG A 102 -15.47 8.84 -11.81
CA ARG A 102 -14.90 7.48 -11.87
C ARG A 102 -13.44 7.46 -11.41
N ASN A 103 -12.62 8.38 -11.92
CA ASN A 103 -11.21 8.45 -11.56
C ASN A 103 -11.02 8.75 -10.06
N GLN A 104 -11.81 9.65 -9.49
CA GLN A 104 -11.77 9.95 -8.06
C GLN A 104 -12.11 8.73 -7.20
N HIS A 105 -13.16 7.98 -7.59
CA HIS A 105 -13.51 6.74 -6.89
C HIS A 105 -12.42 5.68 -7.00
N MET A 106 -11.85 5.47 -8.20
CA MET A 106 -10.74 4.54 -8.39
C MET A 106 -9.50 4.92 -7.56
N GLN A 107 -9.17 6.22 -7.49
CA GLN A 107 -8.06 6.71 -6.66
C GLN A 107 -8.30 6.44 -5.18
N LEU A 108 -9.51 6.68 -4.70
CA LEU A 108 -9.88 6.37 -3.32
C LEU A 108 -9.75 4.88 -3.02
N MET A 109 -10.21 4.03 -3.95
CA MET A 109 -10.13 2.57 -3.78
C MET A 109 -8.68 2.07 -3.76
N SER A 110 -7.86 2.54 -4.69
CA SER A 110 -6.42 2.27 -4.71
C SER A 110 -5.73 2.74 -3.43
N HIS A 111 -6.14 3.89 -2.87
CA HIS A 111 -5.60 4.38 -1.62
C HIS A 111 -5.94 3.45 -0.44
N LEU A 112 -7.18 2.95 -0.35
CA LEU A 112 -7.55 1.98 0.68
C LEU A 112 -6.77 0.67 0.56
N ASP A 113 -6.55 0.18 -0.66
CA ASP A 113 -5.73 -1.02 -0.89
C ASP A 113 -4.26 -0.81 -0.46
N ALA A 114 -3.69 0.36 -0.75
CA ALA A 114 -2.35 0.72 -0.31
C ALA A 114 -2.24 0.81 1.23
N GLN A 115 -3.25 1.37 1.89
CA GLN A 115 -3.29 1.40 3.36
C GLN A 115 -3.38 -0.01 3.95
N LYS A 116 -4.27 -0.85 3.41
CA LYS A 116 -4.40 -2.26 3.81
C LYS A 116 -3.09 -3.02 3.66
N TYR A 117 -2.39 -2.82 2.54
CA TYR A 117 -1.08 -3.40 2.30
C TYR A 117 -0.07 -2.98 3.37
N ASN A 118 0.00 -1.67 3.67
CA ASN A 118 0.95 -1.13 4.65
C ASN A 118 0.66 -1.63 6.09
N GLU A 119 -0.60 -1.65 6.51
CA GLU A 119 -0.99 -2.21 7.83
C GLU A 119 -0.64 -3.70 7.92
N THR A 120 -0.95 -4.47 6.87
CA THR A 120 -0.62 -5.92 6.82
C THR A 120 0.88 -6.16 6.86
N LYS A 121 1.65 -5.37 6.10
CA LYS A 121 3.11 -5.46 6.08
C LYS A 121 3.71 -5.13 7.45
N SER A 122 3.23 -4.07 8.10
CA SER A 122 3.66 -3.68 9.45
C SER A 122 3.39 -4.78 10.49
N LEU A 123 2.23 -5.44 10.42
CA LEU A 123 1.91 -6.59 11.27
C LEU A 123 2.91 -7.72 11.05
N MET A 124 3.19 -8.07 9.79
CA MET A 124 4.14 -9.12 9.44
C MET A 124 5.57 -8.80 9.86
N ASP A 125 6.04 -7.57 9.67
CA ASP A 125 7.38 -7.16 10.07
C ASP A 125 7.53 -7.21 11.60
N SER A 126 6.47 -6.83 12.33
CA SER A 126 6.41 -6.98 13.79
C SER A 126 6.41 -8.44 14.24
N SER A 127 5.71 -9.32 13.52
CA SER A 127 5.75 -10.77 13.78
C SER A 127 7.14 -11.37 13.54
N LYS A 128 7.77 -11.00 12.42
CA LYS A 128 9.13 -11.43 12.07
C LYS A 128 10.15 -10.95 13.11
N SER A 129 10.07 -9.69 13.55
CA SER A 129 10.98 -9.15 14.56
C SER A 129 10.82 -9.85 15.92
N ARG A 130 9.59 -10.12 16.38
CA ARG A 130 9.33 -10.88 17.60
C ARG A 130 9.89 -12.31 17.54
N ARG A 131 9.72 -13.00 16.41
CA ARG A 131 10.30 -14.34 16.20
C ARG A 131 11.83 -14.29 16.23
N ALA A 132 12.44 -13.33 15.55
CA ALA A 132 13.90 -13.15 15.55
C ALA A 132 14.45 -12.92 16.96
N LEU A 133 13.77 -12.08 17.77
CA LEU A 133 14.14 -11.85 19.17
C LEU A 133 14.02 -13.11 20.03
N LYS A 134 13.00 -13.94 19.82
CA LYS A 134 12.84 -15.22 20.52
C LYS A 134 13.91 -16.24 20.15
N GLU A 135 14.36 -16.26 18.89
CA GLU A 135 15.36 -17.22 18.42
C GLU A 135 16.79 -16.84 18.82
N LYS A 136 17.11 -15.55 18.99
CA LYS A 136 18.46 -15.08 19.33
C LYS A 136 19.03 -15.75 20.61
N PRO A 137 18.36 -15.72 21.77
CA PRO A 137 18.87 -16.39 22.98
C PRO A 137 19.08 -17.88 22.80
N LYS A 138 18.18 -18.56 22.09
CA LYS A 138 18.30 -20.00 21.81
C LYS A 138 19.54 -20.29 20.94
N ARG A 139 19.80 -19.47 19.92
CA ARG A 139 20.97 -19.59 19.06
C ARG A 139 22.26 -19.28 19.81
N ASP A 140 22.27 -18.24 20.64
CA ASP A 140 23.43 -17.85 21.43
C ASP A 140 23.76 -18.90 22.50
N PHE A 141 22.75 -19.46 23.17
CA PHE A 141 22.93 -20.59 24.08
C PHE A 141 23.47 -21.82 23.36
N ASN A 142 22.88 -22.21 22.21
CA ASN A 142 23.37 -23.34 21.43
C ASN A 142 24.81 -23.11 20.95
N ARG A 143 25.16 -21.89 20.55
CA ARG A 143 26.52 -21.52 20.15
C ARG A 143 27.51 -21.58 21.32
N ALA A 144 27.11 -21.14 22.52
CA ALA A 144 27.94 -21.20 23.72
C ALA A 144 28.08 -22.63 24.27
N ALA A 145 27.03 -23.44 24.17
CA ALA A 145 27.02 -24.84 24.60
C ALA A 145 27.77 -25.77 23.62
N ASP A 146 27.88 -25.39 22.35
CA ASP A 146 28.64 -26.14 21.34
C ASP A 146 30.16 -26.01 21.58
N ARG A 147 30.68 -26.84 22.48
CA ARG A 147 32.10 -26.94 22.84
C ARG A 147 33.01 -27.32 21.67
N ARG A 148 32.47 -27.72 20.51
CA ARG A 148 33.26 -28.14 19.34
C ARG A 148 33.81 -26.98 18.50
N LYS A 149 33.35 -25.73 18.73
CA LYS A 149 33.85 -24.54 17.99
C LYS A 149 34.99 -23.79 18.66
N ASN A 150 35.25 -24.01 19.94
CA ASN A 150 36.45 -23.50 20.58
C ASN A 150 37.55 -24.55 20.44
N ILE A 151 38.31 -24.45 19.34
CA ILE A 151 39.64 -25.05 19.26
C ILE A 151 40.46 -24.49 20.41
N ASP A 152 40.59 -25.34 21.43
CA ASP A 152 41.67 -25.45 22.38
C ASP A 152 42.41 -24.16 22.76
N ARG A 153 41.88 -23.43 23.74
CA ARG A 153 42.64 -22.41 24.51
C ARG A 153 43.70 -23.01 25.44
N ARG A 154 44.01 -24.31 25.31
CA ARG A 154 45.15 -24.97 25.96
C ARG A 154 46.19 -25.39 24.94
N GLN A 155 46.58 -24.52 24.01
CA GLN A 155 47.95 -24.61 23.50
C GLN A 155 48.89 -24.24 24.64
N SER A 156 49.35 -25.28 25.32
CA SER A 156 50.38 -25.27 26.35
C SER A 156 51.55 -24.42 25.85
N GLN A 157 51.83 -23.31 26.54
CA GLN A 157 53.07 -22.57 26.41
C GLN A 157 54.20 -23.52 26.83
N THR A 158 54.73 -24.28 25.88
CA THR A 158 55.99 -25.00 26.04
C THR A 158 57.09 -23.96 26.29
N HIS A 159 57.40 -23.74 27.56
CA HIS A 159 58.60 -23.04 28.01
C HIS A 159 59.82 -23.78 27.44
N LYS A 160 60.42 -23.25 26.37
CA LYS A 160 61.78 -23.63 25.97
C LYS A 160 62.76 -22.99 26.95
N ARG A 161 63.25 -23.77 27.92
CA ARG A 161 64.47 -23.45 28.66
C ARG A 161 65.65 -23.64 27.71
N SER A 162 66.29 -22.54 27.31
CA SER A 162 67.62 -22.58 26.68
C SER A 162 68.70 -22.74 27.75
N ARG A 163 69.65 -23.63 27.48
CA ARG A 163 70.92 -23.80 28.21
C ARG A 163 71.86 -22.65 27.93
#